data_AF-A0A1F7D084-F1
#
_entry.id   AF-A0A1F7D084-F1
#
_cell.length_a   1.000
_cell.length_b   1.000
_cell.length_c   1.000
_cell.angle_alpha   90.00
_cell.angle_beta   90.00
_cell.angle_gamma   90.00
#
_symmetry.space_group_name_H-M   'P 1'
#
loop_
_entity.id
_entity.type
_entity.pdbx_description
1 polymer ?
#
loop_
_entity_poly.entity_id
_entity_poly.type
_entity_poly.pdbx_seq_one_letter_code
_entity_poly.pdbx_strand_id
1 'polypeptide(L)'
;MNTPDIHRSVDSTKFAGLGQRYFHYWGDDELHLGHDEHRDIRIALCRVLKQTPTDGVIAFCGTGPRIALNRDLDSTLVGGHLTDHSELIFSDFSQDMLVRSGRTVEDISSTVASRSHLVIRDFSRRNFSARFDALVGERIRNIRTVHDMDAFIAYIRNEIGVQEISRQQLPEDHGRIDPRLVAKPDTQQGLHFDKILHEQRPLRLIVANLLISGMFAVTEMDFRRKLDRLRKQFPRQMTEEKFIDCLTAWHELILVLNEKVGKEFIDDALHANEEIDGSTPDIFLSADDTVTYTGLEAFDRVRMKRLKSGLPEGVSMREIDRAHWDHSHEEIPHKHTISVALVSGREE
;
A
#
# COMPACT_ATOMS: atom_id res chain seq x y z
N MET A 1 -15.46 -9.32 -35.14
CA MET A 1 -14.87 -8.09 -34.58
C MET A 1 -15.97 -7.38 -33.83
N ASN A 2 -15.92 -7.43 -32.49
CA ASN A 2 -16.77 -6.64 -31.60
C ASN A 2 -15.89 -6.31 -30.40
N THR A 3 -15.37 -5.09 -30.36
CA THR A 3 -14.74 -4.50 -29.18
C THR A 3 -15.86 -4.21 -28.18
N PRO A 4 -15.79 -4.66 -26.91
CA PRO A 4 -16.81 -4.28 -25.94
C PRO A 4 -16.69 -2.79 -25.66
N ASP A 5 -17.77 -2.05 -25.88
CA ASP A 5 -17.92 -0.65 -25.52
C ASP A 5 -17.73 -0.48 -24.01
N ILE A 6 -16.58 0.08 -23.63
CA ILE A 6 -16.30 0.58 -22.29
C ILE A 6 -17.13 1.86 -22.14
N HIS A 7 -18.39 1.71 -21.75
CA HIS A 7 -19.25 2.84 -21.43
C HIS A 7 -18.62 3.64 -20.28
N ARG A 8 -18.09 4.83 -20.64
CA ARG A 8 -17.79 5.93 -19.74
C ARG A 8 -19.07 6.32 -18.99
N SER A 9 -19.21 5.89 -17.74
CA SER A 9 -20.00 6.63 -16.76
C SER A 9 -19.03 7.46 -15.92
N VAL A 10 -18.91 8.73 -16.27
CA VAL A 10 -18.35 9.74 -15.37
C VAL A 10 -19.38 9.91 -14.26
N ASP A 11 -19.13 9.36 -13.08
CA ASP A 11 -19.96 9.63 -11.91
C ASP A 11 -19.11 9.90 -10.66
N SER A 12 -19.47 10.98 -10.00
CA SER A 12 -18.77 11.67 -8.93
C SER A 12 -18.76 10.88 -7.63
N THR A 13 -17.59 10.53 -7.10
CA THR A 13 -17.38 10.36 -5.65
C THR A 13 -15.94 10.70 -5.31
N LYS A 14 -15.69 11.38 -4.18
CA LYS A 14 -14.32 11.73 -3.74
C LYS A 14 -13.41 10.50 -3.61
N PHE A 15 -13.98 9.31 -3.41
CA PHE A 15 -13.27 8.02 -3.37
C PHE A 15 -12.85 7.51 -4.76
N ALA A 16 -13.71 7.60 -5.78
CA ALA A 16 -13.30 7.36 -7.16
C ALA A 16 -12.18 8.34 -7.56
N GLY A 17 -12.26 9.59 -7.10
CA GLY A 17 -11.19 10.58 -7.25
C GLY A 17 -9.89 10.20 -6.54
N LEU A 18 -9.92 9.53 -5.37
CA LEU A 18 -8.71 9.12 -4.65
C LEU A 18 -8.00 7.95 -5.33
N GLY A 19 -8.76 6.91 -5.73
CA GLY A 19 -8.22 5.79 -6.52
C GLY A 19 -7.68 6.22 -7.88
N GLN A 20 -8.34 7.18 -8.54
CA GLN A 20 -7.87 7.79 -9.78
C GLN A 20 -6.64 8.69 -9.57
N ARG A 21 -6.58 9.48 -8.49
CA ARG A 21 -5.38 10.29 -8.17
C ARG A 21 -4.17 9.40 -7.89
N TYR A 22 -4.38 8.31 -7.16
CA TYR A 22 -3.34 7.30 -6.96
C TYR A 22 -2.91 6.69 -8.28
N PHE A 23 -3.87 6.27 -9.11
CA PHE A 23 -3.57 5.68 -10.41
C PHE A 23 -2.83 6.64 -11.33
N HIS A 24 -3.27 7.88 -11.44
CA HIS A 24 -2.64 8.86 -12.31
C HIS A 24 -1.18 9.13 -11.93
N TYR A 25 -0.88 9.15 -10.63
CA TYR A 25 0.50 9.39 -10.21
C TYR A 25 1.37 8.15 -10.32
N TRP A 26 0.92 7.05 -9.72
CA TRP A 26 1.76 5.86 -9.60
C TRP A 26 1.70 5.02 -10.88
N GLY A 27 0.63 5.13 -11.66
CA GLY A 27 0.42 4.36 -12.89
C GLY A 27 1.29 4.81 -14.05
N ASP A 28 1.70 6.07 -14.13
CA ASP A 28 2.48 6.57 -15.26
C ASP A 28 4.01 6.46 -15.04
N ASP A 29 4.47 6.13 -13.82
CA ASP A 29 5.88 5.82 -13.48
C ASP A 29 6.38 4.48 -14.07
N GLU A 30 5.67 3.91 -15.05
CA GLU A 30 5.93 2.62 -15.71
C GLU A 30 7.27 2.53 -16.47
N LEU A 31 7.98 3.64 -16.69
CA LEU A 31 9.00 3.71 -17.76
C LEU A 31 10.46 3.84 -17.30
N HIS A 32 10.79 4.01 -16.02
CA HIS A 32 12.13 4.51 -15.63
C HIS A 32 12.95 3.65 -14.66
N LEU A 33 12.46 2.49 -14.21
CA LEU A 33 13.19 1.62 -13.29
C LEU A 33 13.39 0.24 -13.91
N GLY A 34 14.65 -0.20 -14.02
CA GLY A 34 15.05 -1.42 -14.71
C GLY A 34 14.67 -2.70 -13.97
N HIS A 35 14.45 -3.78 -14.71
CA HIS A 35 14.08 -5.12 -14.21
C HIS A 35 15.02 -5.72 -13.14
N ASP A 36 16.24 -5.21 -12.99
CA ASP A 36 17.21 -5.72 -12.02
C ASP A 36 16.90 -5.26 -10.58
N GLU A 37 16.11 -4.21 -10.39
CA GLU A 37 15.91 -3.51 -9.10
C GLU A 37 15.13 -4.27 -8.01
N HIS A 38 14.57 -5.43 -8.34
CA HIS A 38 13.71 -6.19 -7.42
C HIS A 38 13.96 -7.69 -7.46
N ARG A 39 15.07 -8.12 -8.06
CA ARG A 39 15.47 -9.53 -8.14
C ARG A 39 15.47 -10.24 -6.79
N ASP A 40 15.91 -9.57 -5.73
CA ASP A 40 16.07 -10.19 -4.42
C ASP A 40 14.74 -10.42 -3.70
N ILE A 41 13.79 -9.50 -3.84
CA ILE A 41 12.41 -9.67 -3.35
C ILE A 41 11.78 -10.88 -4.02
N ARG A 42 11.90 -10.97 -5.34
CA ARG A 42 11.41 -12.10 -6.12
C ARG A 42 12.03 -13.42 -5.64
N ILE A 43 13.35 -13.45 -5.43
CA ILE A 43 14.03 -14.65 -4.92
C ILE A 43 13.50 -15.04 -3.54
N ALA A 44 13.35 -14.07 -2.63
CA ALA A 44 12.81 -14.30 -1.30
C ALA A 44 11.36 -14.82 -1.36
N LEU A 45 10.51 -14.20 -2.17
CA LEU A 45 9.12 -14.60 -2.36
C LEU A 45 9.03 -16.01 -2.97
N CYS A 46 9.82 -16.32 -4.01
CA CYS A 46 9.87 -17.67 -4.58
C CYS A 46 10.28 -18.74 -3.55
N ARG A 47 11.16 -18.40 -2.59
CA ARG A 47 11.51 -19.34 -1.50
C ARG A 47 10.33 -19.60 -0.57
N VAL A 48 9.58 -18.57 -0.21
CA VAL A 48 8.38 -18.68 0.63
C VAL A 48 7.30 -19.47 -0.11
N LEU A 49 7.01 -19.12 -1.37
CA LEU A 49 6.01 -19.81 -2.21
C LEU A 49 6.26 -21.31 -2.33
N LYS A 50 7.53 -21.75 -2.47
CA LYS A 50 7.88 -23.18 -2.52
C LYS A 50 7.51 -23.95 -1.25
N GLN A 51 7.35 -23.26 -0.12
CA GLN A 51 7.00 -23.84 1.17
C GLN A 51 5.52 -23.64 1.50
N THR A 52 4.83 -22.74 0.78
CA THR A 52 3.41 -22.43 0.97
C THR A 52 2.55 -23.60 0.48
N PRO A 53 1.60 -24.10 1.29
CA PRO A 53 0.63 -25.09 0.84
C PRO A 53 -0.19 -24.63 -0.38
N THR A 54 -0.49 -25.55 -1.28
CA THR A 54 -1.21 -25.27 -2.54
C THR A 54 -2.73 -25.42 -2.42
N ASP A 55 -3.21 -25.93 -1.30
CA ASP A 55 -4.61 -26.25 -1.00
C ASP A 55 -5.46 -25.05 -0.55
N GLY A 56 -4.91 -23.84 -0.62
CA GLY A 56 -5.58 -22.63 -0.18
C GLY A 56 -5.30 -21.43 -1.07
N VAL A 57 -5.52 -20.25 -0.50
CA VAL A 57 -5.49 -18.97 -1.20
C VAL A 57 -4.17 -18.24 -0.95
N ILE A 58 -3.65 -17.58 -1.99
CA ILE A 58 -2.61 -16.55 -1.85
C ILE A 58 -3.21 -15.18 -2.16
N ALA A 59 -3.02 -14.22 -1.25
CA ALA A 59 -3.47 -12.85 -1.44
C ALA A 59 -2.29 -11.89 -1.66
N PHE A 60 -2.31 -11.17 -2.78
CA PHE A 60 -1.43 -10.05 -3.08
C PHE A 60 -2.18 -8.74 -2.75
N CYS A 61 -1.72 -8.02 -1.74
CA CYS A 61 -2.36 -6.84 -1.18
C CYS A 61 -1.52 -5.58 -1.43
N GLY A 62 -2.15 -4.53 -1.96
CA GLY A 62 -1.49 -3.27 -2.28
C GLY A 62 -0.60 -3.41 -3.51
N THR A 63 -1.16 -4.01 -4.55
CA THR A 63 -0.42 -4.38 -5.76
C THR A 63 0.23 -3.20 -6.47
N GLY A 64 -0.39 -2.03 -6.39
CA GLY A 64 0.07 -0.81 -7.05
C GLY A 64 0.36 -1.01 -8.54
N PRO A 65 1.08 -0.06 -9.15
CA PRO A 65 1.48 -0.13 -10.56
C PRO A 65 2.58 -1.17 -10.84
N ARG A 66 3.41 -1.48 -9.83
CA ARG A 66 4.70 -2.19 -10.01
C ARG A 66 4.65 -3.70 -9.78
N ILE A 67 3.61 -4.25 -9.11
CA ILE A 67 3.51 -5.72 -8.93
C ILE A 67 3.41 -6.43 -10.28
N ALA A 68 2.78 -5.81 -11.26
CA ALA A 68 2.62 -6.37 -12.60
C ALA A 68 3.94 -6.45 -13.39
N LEU A 69 4.82 -5.43 -13.30
CA LEU A 69 5.95 -5.31 -14.21
C LEU A 69 7.33 -5.61 -13.60
N ASN A 70 7.54 -5.31 -12.31
CA ASN A 70 8.91 -5.30 -11.79
C ASN A 70 9.12 -5.98 -10.44
N ARG A 71 8.09 -6.26 -9.64
CA ARG A 71 8.28 -6.81 -8.29
C ARG A 71 7.92 -8.28 -8.13
N ASP A 72 6.69 -8.70 -8.50
CA ASP A 72 6.13 -9.95 -7.94
C ASP A 72 5.35 -10.84 -8.91
N LEU A 73 5.08 -10.47 -10.17
CA LEU A 73 4.31 -11.31 -11.11
C LEU A 73 4.98 -11.47 -12.47
N ASP A 74 6.29 -11.72 -12.49
CA ASP A 74 6.97 -12.08 -13.74
C ASP A 74 6.61 -13.51 -14.22
N SER A 75 7.06 -13.88 -15.42
CA SER A 75 6.82 -15.20 -15.97
C SER A 75 7.38 -16.34 -15.13
N THR A 76 8.41 -16.10 -14.31
CA THR A 76 8.98 -17.11 -13.42
C THR A 76 8.04 -17.37 -12.24
N LEU A 77 7.54 -16.30 -11.61
CA LEU A 77 6.64 -16.42 -10.46
C LEU A 77 5.26 -16.89 -10.89
N VAL A 78 4.65 -16.22 -11.87
CA VAL A 78 3.32 -16.55 -12.38
C VAL A 78 3.32 -17.90 -13.09
N GLY A 79 4.25 -18.11 -14.03
CA GLY A 79 4.29 -19.32 -14.85
C GLY A 79 4.91 -20.54 -14.15
N GLY A 80 5.63 -20.35 -13.04
CA GLY A 80 6.36 -21.44 -12.37
C GLY A 80 5.95 -21.72 -10.93
N HIS A 81 5.58 -20.70 -10.14
CA HIS A 81 5.29 -20.85 -8.72
C HIS A 81 3.81 -20.71 -8.37
N LEU A 82 3.03 -19.96 -9.15
CA LEU A 82 1.60 -19.76 -8.90
C LEU A 82 0.69 -20.78 -9.58
N THR A 83 1.22 -21.59 -10.49
CA THR A 83 0.42 -22.57 -11.27
C THR A 83 -0.26 -23.61 -10.40
N ASP A 84 0.37 -23.99 -9.29
CA ASP A 84 -0.08 -25.11 -8.47
C ASP A 84 -1.02 -24.67 -7.34
N HIS A 85 -1.05 -23.39 -6.99
CA HIS A 85 -1.90 -22.86 -5.92
C HIS A 85 -3.35 -22.72 -6.37
N SER A 86 -4.28 -23.15 -5.53
CA SER A 86 -5.67 -23.31 -5.91
C SER A 86 -6.36 -22.01 -6.35
N GLU A 87 -6.07 -20.89 -5.67
CA GLU A 87 -6.70 -19.59 -5.89
C GLU A 87 -5.75 -18.44 -5.56
N LEU A 88 -5.95 -17.32 -6.27
CA LEU A 88 -5.14 -16.12 -6.14
C LEU A 88 -6.02 -14.90 -6.05
N ILE A 89 -5.63 -13.97 -5.19
CA ILE A 89 -6.39 -12.74 -4.97
C ILE A 89 -5.46 -11.58 -5.13
N PHE A 90 -5.79 -10.67 -6.04
CA PHE A 90 -5.11 -9.40 -6.24
C PHE A 90 -5.99 -8.30 -5.71
N SER A 91 -5.47 -7.56 -4.75
CA SER A 91 -6.22 -6.55 -4.03
C SER A 91 -5.49 -5.22 -4.02
N ASP A 92 -6.23 -4.17 -4.34
CA ASP A 92 -5.74 -2.80 -4.37
C ASP A 92 -6.89 -1.84 -4.09
N PHE A 93 -6.58 -0.61 -3.72
CA PHE A 93 -7.61 0.40 -3.57
C PHE A 93 -7.98 1.10 -4.88
N SER A 94 -7.15 0.95 -5.92
CA SER A 94 -7.42 1.48 -7.26
C SER A 94 -7.88 0.38 -8.21
N GLN A 95 -9.08 0.57 -8.77
CA GLN A 95 -9.63 -0.30 -9.81
C GLN A 95 -8.74 -0.32 -11.05
N ASP A 96 -8.24 0.83 -11.47
CA ASP A 96 -7.42 0.95 -12.68
C ASP A 96 -6.08 0.20 -12.50
N MET A 97 -5.51 0.19 -11.28
CA MET A 97 -4.35 -0.62 -10.95
C MET A 97 -4.64 -2.12 -11.07
N LEU A 98 -5.74 -2.58 -10.47
CA LEU A 98 -6.13 -3.99 -10.54
C LEU A 98 -6.37 -4.47 -11.96
N VAL A 99 -7.00 -3.65 -12.80
CA VAL A 99 -7.21 -3.98 -14.22
C VAL A 99 -5.87 -4.16 -14.93
N ARG A 100 -4.86 -3.33 -14.64
CA ARG A 100 -3.50 -3.51 -15.18
C ARG A 100 -2.86 -4.80 -14.67
N SER A 101 -2.91 -5.06 -13.36
CA SER A 101 -2.37 -6.31 -12.79
C SER A 101 -3.02 -7.55 -13.38
N GLY A 102 -4.34 -7.55 -13.53
CA GLY A 102 -5.09 -8.65 -14.13
C GLY A 102 -4.68 -8.94 -15.57
N ARG A 103 -4.53 -7.89 -16.40
CA ARG A 103 -4.05 -8.04 -17.79
C ARG A 103 -2.65 -8.66 -17.83
N THR A 104 -1.74 -8.21 -16.97
CA THR A 104 -0.39 -8.77 -16.95
C THR A 104 -0.37 -10.24 -16.56
N VAL A 105 -1.18 -10.66 -15.58
CA VAL A 105 -1.31 -12.09 -15.24
C VAL A 105 -1.91 -12.88 -16.42
N GLU A 106 -2.93 -12.34 -17.09
CA GLU A 106 -3.55 -12.95 -18.27
C GLU A 106 -2.57 -13.11 -19.43
N ASP A 107 -1.76 -12.09 -19.71
CA ASP A 107 -0.73 -12.10 -20.75
C ASP A 107 0.36 -13.15 -20.49
N ILE A 108 0.65 -13.43 -19.21
CA ILE A 108 1.68 -14.40 -18.81
C ILE A 108 1.12 -15.83 -18.72
N SER A 109 -0.06 -16.01 -18.11
CA SER A 109 -0.65 -17.33 -17.90
C SER A 109 -2.17 -17.27 -17.74
N SER A 110 -2.89 -17.71 -18.78
CA SER A 110 -4.35 -17.84 -18.75
C SER A 110 -4.84 -18.81 -17.68
N THR A 111 -4.07 -19.86 -17.35
CA THR A 111 -4.38 -20.79 -16.27
C THR A 111 -4.41 -20.09 -14.92
N VAL A 112 -3.39 -19.27 -14.63
CA VAL A 112 -3.33 -18.49 -13.39
C VAL A 112 -4.43 -17.45 -13.37
N ALA A 113 -4.63 -16.72 -14.47
CA ALA A 113 -5.66 -15.71 -14.61
C ALA A 113 -7.08 -16.26 -14.37
N SER A 114 -7.36 -17.48 -14.84
CA SER A 114 -8.69 -18.11 -14.68
C SER A 114 -9.10 -18.39 -13.22
N ARG A 115 -8.13 -18.35 -12.30
CA ARG A 115 -8.30 -18.61 -10.85
C ARG A 115 -7.95 -17.37 -10.01
N SER A 116 -7.78 -16.24 -10.68
CA SER A 116 -7.38 -14.98 -10.07
C SER A 116 -8.60 -14.10 -9.85
N HIS A 117 -8.71 -13.53 -8.67
CA HIS A 117 -9.78 -12.62 -8.29
C HIS A 117 -9.22 -11.22 -8.06
N LEU A 118 -9.83 -10.22 -8.69
CA LEU A 118 -9.47 -8.82 -8.50
C LEU A 118 -10.42 -8.17 -7.49
N VAL A 119 -9.89 -7.61 -6.40
CA VAL A 119 -10.67 -7.09 -5.29
C VAL A 119 -10.29 -5.65 -4.98
N ILE A 120 -11.24 -4.71 -5.09
CA ILE A 120 -11.00 -3.32 -4.72
C ILE A 120 -11.17 -3.15 -3.21
N ARG A 121 -10.13 -2.74 -2.49
CA ARG A 121 -10.17 -2.60 -1.02
C ARG A 121 -9.19 -1.57 -0.47
N ASP A 122 -9.65 -0.83 0.54
CA ASP A 122 -8.79 -0.11 1.49
C ASP A 122 -8.33 -1.06 2.60
N PHE A 123 -7.02 -1.20 2.76
CA PHE A 123 -6.41 -2.07 3.76
C PHE A 123 -6.35 -1.46 5.16
N SER A 124 -6.84 -0.24 5.34
CA SER A 124 -6.95 0.39 6.65
C SER A 124 -8.33 0.14 7.28
N ARG A 125 -8.40 -0.14 8.58
CA ARG A 125 -9.70 -0.36 9.24
C ARG A 125 -10.57 0.89 9.16
N ARG A 126 -11.88 0.69 8.96
CA ARG A 126 -12.90 1.76 8.96
C ARG A 126 -12.61 2.90 7.98
N ASN A 127 -11.94 2.59 6.87
CA ASN A 127 -11.52 3.54 5.83
C ASN A 127 -10.64 4.67 6.38
N PHE A 128 -9.73 4.35 7.28
CA PHE A 128 -8.89 5.30 8.01
C PHE A 128 -8.09 6.22 7.07
N SER A 129 -7.58 5.66 5.99
CA SER A 129 -6.77 6.39 5.01
C SER A 129 -7.59 7.43 4.23
N ALA A 130 -8.85 7.14 3.92
CA ALA A 130 -9.74 8.11 3.32
C ALA A 130 -10.22 9.19 4.30
N ARG A 131 -10.41 8.86 5.58
CA ARG A 131 -10.65 9.87 6.63
C ARG A 131 -9.48 10.84 6.73
N PHE A 132 -8.25 10.32 6.61
CA PHE A 132 -7.06 11.15 6.58
C PHE A 132 -7.06 12.10 5.37
N ASP A 133 -7.26 11.60 4.15
CA ASP A 133 -7.33 12.46 2.94
C ASP A 133 -8.43 13.54 3.06
N ALA A 134 -9.59 13.18 3.59
CA ALA A 134 -10.66 14.14 3.85
C ALA A 134 -10.24 15.24 4.84
N LEU A 135 -9.48 14.88 5.87
CA LEU A 135 -9.02 15.80 6.92
C LEU A 135 -7.93 16.77 6.44
N VAL A 136 -6.93 16.25 5.70
CA VAL A 136 -5.74 17.03 5.32
C VAL A 136 -5.80 17.57 3.89
N GLY A 137 -6.50 16.91 2.97
CA GLY A 137 -6.46 17.23 1.54
C GLY A 137 -7.00 18.62 1.21
N GLU A 138 -8.09 19.05 1.85
CA GLU A 138 -8.63 20.41 1.69
C GLU A 138 -7.67 21.46 2.28
N ARG A 139 -7.05 21.17 3.42
CA ARG A 139 -6.09 22.08 4.07
C ARG A 139 -4.87 22.31 3.19
N ILE A 140 -4.29 21.24 2.64
CA ILE A 140 -3.18 21.32 1.69
C ILE A 140 -3.56 22.18 0.48
N ARG A 141 -4.77 21.98 -0.10
CA ARG A 141 -5.26 22.77 -1.23
C ARG A 141 -5.33 24.27 -0.92
N ASN A 142 -5.67 24.63 0.31
CA ASN A 142 -5.82 26.01 0.77
C ASN A 142 -4.51 26.70 1.19
N ILE A 143 -3.37 26.00 1.23
CA ILE A 143 -2.07 26.64 1.43
C ILE A 143 -1.73 27.54 0.24
N ARG A 144 -1.57 28.84 0.49
CA ARG A 144 -1.20 29.86 -0.52
C ARG A 144 0.12 30.56 -0.20
N THR A 145 0.46 30.69 1.08
CA THR A 145 1.63 31.40 1.59
C THR A 145 2.49 30.51 2.48
N VAL A 146 3.69 30.98 2.82
CA VAL A 146 4.55 30.30 3.80
C VAL A 146 3.93 30.32 5.21
N HIS A 147 3.18 31.37 5.54
CA HIS A 147 2.46 31.43 6.81
C HIS A 147 1.35 30.37 6.91
N ASP A 148 0.61 30.12 5.82
CA ASP A 148 -0.39 29.04 5.78
C ASP A 148 0.28 27.67 5.96
N MET A 149 1.49 27.50 5.41
CA MET A 149 2.29 26.30 5.60
C MET A 149 2.70 26.13 7.06
N ASP A 150 3.16 27.19 7.73
CA ASP A 150 3.51 27.14 9.15
C ASP A 150 2.32 26.73 10.02
N ALA A 151 1.14 27.31 9.75
CA ALA A 151 -0.09 26.94 10.43
C ALA A 151 -0.45 25.46 10.17
N PHE A 152 -0.27 24.98 8.95
CA PHE A 152 -0.51 23.58 8.60
C PHE A 152 0.48 22.62 9.27
N ILE A 153 1.76 22.97 9.38
CA ILE A 153 2.75 22.16 10.10
C ILE A 153 2.47 22.13 11.60
N ALA A 154 2.07 23.27 12.20
CA ALA A 154 1.64 23.30 13.59
C ALA A 154 0.43 22.39 13.84
N TYR A 155 -0.53 22.38 12.91
CA TYR A 155 -1.68 21.47 12.94
C TYR A 155 -1.25 19.99 12.85
N ILE A 156 -0.36 19.63 11.91
CA ILE A 156 0.19 18.28 11.78
C ILE A 156 0.87 17.80 13.07
N ARG A 157 1.69 18.66 13.70
CA ARG A 157 2.49 18.30 14.88
C ARG A 157 1.65 18.16 16.15
N ASN A 158 0.64 19.00 16.33
CA ASN A 158 -0.01 19.16 17.63
C ASN A 158 -1.46 18.67 17.67
N GLU A 159 -2.12 18.57 16.51
CA GLU A 159 -3.58 18.36 16.47
C GLU A 159 -3.97 17.07 15.71
N ILE A 160 -3.18 16.65 14.72
CA ILE A 160 -3.48 15.42 13.97
C ILE A 160 -2.86 14.20 14.66
N GLY A 161 -3.68 13.18 14.86
CA GLY A 161 -3.22 11.85 15.25
C GLY A 161 -4.28 10.79 14.94
N VAL A 162 -3.99 9.54 15.31
CA VAL A 162 -4.87 8.39 15.07
C VAL A 162 -6.30 8.64 15.57
N GLN A 163 -6.44 9.20 16.76
CA GLN A 163 -7.76 9.44 17.35
C GLN A 163 -8.56 10.49 16.57
N GLU A 164 -7.93 11.58 16.16
CA GLU A 164 -8.60 12.66 15.44
C GLU A 164 -9.04 12.21 14.05
N ILE A 165 -8.19 11.49 13.33
CA ILE A 165 -8.53 10.90 12.02
C ILE A 165 -9.69 9.90 12.19
N SER A 166 -9.65 9.07 13.23
CA SER A 166 -10.68 8.06 13.48
C SER A 166 -12.07 8.67 13.71
N ARG A 167 -12.13 9.88 14.31
CA ARG A 167 -13.38 10.60 14.61
C ARG A 167 -14.00 11.31 13.40
N GLN A 168 -13.24 11.53 12.33
CA GLN A 168 -13.76 12.23 11.15
C GLN A 168 -14.92 11.45 10.54
N GLN A 169 -16.01 12.14 10.21
CA GLN A 169 -17.07 11.51 9.44
C GLN A 169 -16.54 11.17 8.04
N LEU A 170 -16.90 9.97 7.56
CA LEU A 170 -16.70 9.67 6.15
C LEU A 170 -17.66 10.59 5.38
N PRO A 171 -17.21 11.29 4.32
CA PRO A 171 -18.12 12.03 3.46
C PRO A 171 -19.25 11.09 2.99
N GLU A 172 -20.51 11.51 3.09
CA GLU A 172 -21.72 10.66 2.99
C GLU A 172 -21.91 9.90 1.66
N ASP A 173 -21.03 10.04 0.67
CA ASP A 173 -21.06 9.22 -0.53
C ASP A 173 -20.03 8.08 -0.42
N HIS A 174 -20.45 7.01 0.26
CA HIS A 174 -19.81 5.72 0.10
C HIS A 174 -19.99 5.28 -1.36
N GLY A 175 -18.97 5.53 -2.16
CA GLY A 175 -18.89 5.06 -3.53
C GLY A 175 -19.35 3.61 -3.60
N ARG A 176 -20.48 3.40 -4.26
CA ARG A 176 -20.90 2.09 -4.73
C ARG A 176 -19.80 1.65 -5.68
N ILE A 177 -18.83 0.90 -5.17
CA ILE A 177 -18.12 -0.07 -5.99
C ILE A 177 -19.21 -0.91 -6.66
N ASP A 178 -19.06 -1.23 -7.96
CA ASP A 178 -20.07 -2.01 -8.69
C ASP A 178 -20.58 -3.15 -7.78
N PRO A 179 -21.88 -3.23 -7.48
CA PRO A 179 -22.44 -4.24 -6.59
C PRO A 179 -22.16 -5.69 -7.04
N ARG A 180 -21.71 -5.89 -8.29
CA ARG A 180 -21.26 -7.17 -8.83
C ARG A 180 -19.79 -7.48 -8.53
N LEU A 181 -19.00 -6.47 -8.16
CA LEU A 181 -17.58 -6.56 -7.78
C LEU A 181 -17.36 -6.43 -6.27
N VAL A 182 -18.40 -6.11 -5.50
CA VAL A 182 -18.34 -5.95 -4.05
C VAL A 182 -19.45 -6.71 -3.35
N ALA A 183 -19.03 -7.61 -2.46
CA ALA A 183 -19.87 -8.16 -1.42
C ALA A 183 -20.57 -7.01 -0.66
N LYS A 184 -21.91 -7.08 -0.63
CA LYS A 184 -22.89 -6.08 -0.20
C LYS A 184 -22.45 -5.00 0.83
N PRO A 185 -23.00 -3.76 0.74
CA PRO A 185 -22.44 -2.56 1.40
C PRO A 185 -22.68 -2.39 2.91
N ASP A 186 -23.36 -3.30 3.62
CA ASP A 186 -23.93 -2.97 4.93
C ASP A 186 -23.29 -3.65 6.15
N THR A 187 -21.96 -3.80 6.20
CA THR A 187 -21.32 -3.99 7.51
C THR A 187 -20.13 -3.05 7.68
N GLN A 188 -20.25 -2.17 8.68
CA GLN A 188 -19.23 -1.24 9.19
C GLN A 188 -18.01 -1.94 9.82
N GLN A 189 -17.67 -3.14 9.35
CA GLN A 189 -16.54 -3.93 9.80
C GLN A 189 -15.41 -3.74 8.78
N GLY A 190 -14.43 -2.91 9.15
CA GLY A 190 -13.15 -2.88 8.44
C GLY A 190 -12.43 -4.22 8.56
N LEU A 191 -11.55 -4.51 7.60
CA LEU A 191 -10.60 -5.64 7.58
C LEU A 191 -11.09 -6.93 8.21
N HIS A 192 -12.11 -7.54 7.61
CA HIS A 192 -12.26 -8.98 7.74
C HIS A 192 -11.80 -9.58 6.42
N PHE A 193 -10.68 -10.31 6.45
CA PHE A 193 -10.32 -11.24 5.38
C PHE A 193 -11.46 -12.27 5.16
N ASP A 194 -12.39 -12.41 6.12
CA ASP A 194 -13.63 -13.19 6.09
C ASP A 194 -14.54 -12.89 4.88
N LYS A 195 -14.45 -11.70 4.28
CA LYS A 195 -15.20 -11.36 3.04
C LYS A 195 -14.43 -11.65 1.74
N ILE A 196 -13.12 -11.83 1.83
CA ILE A 196 -12.31 -12.37 0.73
C ILE A 196 -12.59 -13.87 0.57
N LEU A 197 -13.01 -14.52 1.67
CA LEU A 197 -13.35 -15.94 1.82
C LEU A 197 -14.74 -16.33 1.30
N HIS A 198 -15.16 -15.82 0.13
CA HIS A 198 -16.38 -16.34 -0.51
C HIS A 198 -16.26 -17.82 -0.93
N GLU A 199 -15.06 -18.40 -0.83
CA GLU A 199 -14.82 -19.84 -0.77
C GLU A 199 -14.22 -20.22 0.60
N GLN A 200 -14.66 -21.35 1.17
CA GLN A 200 -14.26 -21.89 2.48
C GLN A 200 -12.81 -22.42 2.50
N ARG A 201 -11.86 -21.74 1.86
CA ARG A 201 -10.47 -22.17 1.76
C ARG A 201 -9.57 -21.37 2.67
N PRO A 202 -8.59 -22.02 3.31
CA PRO A 202 -7.67 -21.33 4.19
C PRO A 202 -6.75 -20.39 3.41
N LEU A 203 -6.53 -19.19 3.94
CA LEU A 203 -5.50 -18.29 3.49
C LEU A 203 -4.14 -18.88 3.86
N ARG A 204 -3.24 -19.09 2.88
CA ARG A 204 -1.93 -19.71 3.13
C ARG A 204 -0.81 -18.69 3.17
N LEU A 205 -0.86 -17.68 2.30
CA LEU A 205 0.14 -16.62 2.21
C LEU A 205 -0.51 -15.29 1.87
N ILE A 206 -0.05 -14.24 2.54
CA ILE A 206 -0.35 -12.85 2.19
C ILE A 206 0.94 -12.18 1.76
N VAL A 207 0.97 -11.63 0.56
CA VAL A 207 2.06 -10.83 0.02
C VAL A 207 1.63 -9.38 0.05
N ALA A 208 2.32 -8.54 0.80
CA ALA A 208 2.02 -7.12 0.87
C ALA A 208 3.27 -6.26 0.82
N ASN A 209 3.14 -5.09 0.19
CA ASN A 209 4.09 -4.01 0.37
C ASN A 209 3.62 -3.16 1.56
N LEU A 210 4.52 -2.91 2.51
CA LEU A 210 4.25 -2.14 3.72
C LEU A 210 4.05 -0.64 3.44
N LEU A 211 4.07 -0.25 2.17
CA LEU A 211 3.23 0.82 1.62
C LEU A 211 1.73 0.42 1.62
N ILE A 212 1.20 -0.05 2.74
CA ILE A 212 -0.25 -0.29 2.95
C ILE A 212 -1.04 1.04 2.94
N SER A 213 -0.37 2.16 2.65
CA SER A 213 -0.91 3.50 2.55
C SER A 213 -0.59 4.19 1.24
N GLY A 214 -0.82 3.53 0.10
CA GLY A 214 -0.91 4.22 -1.19
C GLY A 214 -1.86 5.45 -1.14
N MET A 215 -2.81 5.47 -0.21
CA MET A 215 -3.67 6.62 0.08
C MET A 215 -2.99 7.78 0.85
N PHE A 216 -2.04 7.53 1.77
CA PHE A 216 -1.26 8.62 2.39
C PHE A 216 -0.29 9.24 1.38
N ALA A 217 0.25 8.42 0.48
CA ALA A 217 1.16 8.87 -0.57
C ALA A 217 0.53 9.89 -1.54
N VAL A 218 -0.77 9.78 -1.84
CA VAL A 218 -1.47 10.76 -2.69
C VAL A 218 -1.43 12.16 -2.06
N THR A 219 -1.76 12.26 -0.76
CA THR A 219 -1.72 13.54 -0.05
C THR A 219 -0.30 14.08 0.16
N GLU A 220 0.69 13.19 0.30
CA GLU A 220 2.10 13.59 0.42
C GLU A 220 2.57 14.33 -0.82
N MET A 221 2.18 13.89 -2.01
CA MET A 221 2.57 14.60 -3.22
C MET A 221 1.94 15.98 -3.34
N ASP A 222 0.65 16.09 -3.02
CA ASP A 222 -0.03 17.39 -3.03
C ASP A 222 0.69 18.35 -2.08
N PHE A 223 1.13 17.84 -0.93
CA PHE A 223 1.97 18.56 0.02
C PHE A 223 3.35 18.94 -0.56
N ARG A 224 4.07 18.00 -1.18
CA ARG A 224 5.38 18.26 -1.84
C ARG A 224 5.27 19.29 -2.96
N ARG A 225 4.25 19.21 -3.80
CA ARG A 225 3.96 20.20 -4.86
C ARG A 225 3.71 21.59 -4.28
N LYS A 226 3.03 21.66 -3.13
CA LYS A 226 2.83 22.93 -2.41
C LYS A 226 4.14 23.48 -1.88
N LEU A 227 4.99 22.65 -1.28
CA LEU A 227 6.32 23.05 -0.80
C LEU A 227 7.20 23.59 -1.95
N ASP A 228 7.29 22.87 -3.06
CA ASP A 228 8.06 23.31 -4.24
C ASP A 228 7.54 24.65 -4.81
N ARG A 229 6.21 24.79 -4.92
CA ARG A 229 5.60 26.05 -5.35
C ARG A 229 5.94 27.21 -4.42
N LEU A 230 5.85 27.00 -3.10
CA LEU A 230 6.19 28.02 -2.11
C LEU A 230 7.68 28.37 -2.13
N ARG A 231 8.57 27.39 -2.35
CA ARG A 231 10.02 27.61 -2.52
C ARG A 231 10.30 28.51 -3.71
N LYS A 232 9.63 28.28 -4.85
CA LYS A 232 9.75 29.11 -6.06
C LYS A 232 9.19 30.52 -5.86
N GLN A 233 8.06 30.66 -5.17
CA GLN A 233 7.37 31.95 -4.98
C GLN A 233 8.01 32.82 -3.87
N PHE A 234 8.51 32.18 -2.82
CA PHE A 234 9.00 32.85 -1.60
C PHE A 234 10.37 32.27 -1.15
N PRO A 235 11.42 32.30 -1.98
CA PRO A 235 12.68 31.59 -1.72
C PRO A 235 13.42 32.07 -0.45
N ARG A 236 13.16 33.30 0.01
CA ARG A 236 13.74 33.82 1.27
C ARG A 236 13.00 33.36 2.52
N GLN A 237 11.74 32.95 2.39
CA GLN A 237 10.90 32.50 3.51
C GLN A 237 10.82 30.98 3.59
N MET A 238 10.82 30.30 2.43
CA MET A 238 10.89 28.85 2.30
C MET A 238 12.35 28.45 2.03
N THR A 239 13.17 28.50 3.07
CA THR A 239 14.57 28.07 3.05
C THR A 239 14.68 26.55 2.91
N GLU A 240 15.88 26.06 2.60
CA GLU A 240 16.14 24.62 2.57
C GLU A 240 15.84 23.94 3.91
N GLU A 241 16.28 24.56 5.00
CA GLU A 241 16.00 24.10 6.37
C GLU A 241 14.49 23.99 6.63
N LYS A 242 13.71 25.00 6.24
CA LYS A 242 12.25 24.99 6.41
C LYS A 242 11.57 23.94 5.54
N PHE A 243 12.03 23.77 4.30
CA PHE A 243 11.54 22.73 3.41
C PHE A 243 11.75 21.34 4.02
N ILE A 244 12.96 21.09 4.57
CA ILE A 244 13.29 19.84 5.27
C ILE A 244 12.41 19.67 6.52
N ASP A 245 12.26 20.71 7.35
CA ASP A 245 11.41 20.67 8.56
C ASP A 245 9.95 20.29 8.24
N CYS A 246 9.40 20.87 7.17
CA CYS A 246 8.05 20.57 6.72
C CYS A 246 7.90 19.11 6.27
N LEU A 247 8.87 18.58 5.51
CA LEU A 247 8.86 17.18 5.09
C LEU A 247 9.01 16.23 6.27
N THR A 248 9.93 16.53 7.19
CA THR A 248 10.13 15.77 8.43
C THR A 248 8.83 15.68 9.23
N ALA A 249 8.15 16.79 9.47
CA ALA A 249 6.89 16.79 10.21
C ALA A 249 5.81 15.94 9.53
N TRP A 250 5.72 16.00 8.20
CA TRP A 250 4.81 15.16 7.43
C TRP A 250 5.16 13.68 7.59
N HIS A 251 6.43 13.31 7.40
CA HIS A 251 6.87 11.93 7.50
C HIS A 251 6.66 11.37 8.91
N GLU A 252 7.05 12.09 9.96
CA GLU A 252 6.81 11.67 11.35
C GLU A 252 5.36 11.31 11.62
N LEU A 253 4.40 12.11 11.12
CA LEU A 253 2.98 11.77 11.20
C LEU A 253 2.68 10.47 10.44
N ILE A 254 3.09 10.36 9.17
CA ILE A 254 2.88 9.17 8.36
C ILE A 254 3.47 7.91 9.01
N LEU A 255 4.57 8.02 9.76
CA LEU A 255 5.20 6.89 10.46
C LEU A 255 4.24 6.29 11.48
N VAL A 256 3.66 7.17 12.30
CA VAL A 256 2.74 6.83 13.37
C VAL A 256 1.45 6.25 12.79
N LEU A 257 0.93 6.85 11.72
CA LEU A 257 -0.28 6.37 11.07
C LEU A 257 -0.07 4.99 10.42
N ASN A 258 1.05 4.79 9.74
CA ASN A 258 1.39 3.50 9.13
C ASN A 258 1.67 2.41 10.15
N GLU A 259 2.27 2.73 11.29
CA GLU A 259 2.43 1.76 12.37
C GLU A 259 1.06 1.23 12.84
N LYS A 260 0.08 2.12 13.01
CA LYS A 260 -1.28 1.73 13.39
C LYS A 260 -1.95 0.85 12.34
N VAL A 261 -1.94 1.28 11.09
CA VAL A 261 -2.56 0.55 9.98
C VAL A 261 -1.87 -0.81 9.76
N GLY A 262 -0.53 -0.85 9.84
CA GLY A 262 0.25 -2.07 9.68
C GLY A 262 -0.04 -3.09 10.78
N LYS A 263 -0.16 -2.67 12.05
CA LYS A 263 -0.56 -3.54 13.17
C LYS A 263 -1.94 -4.13 12.93
N GLU A 264 -2.92 -3.28 12.61
CA GLU A 264 -4.29 -3.73 12.35
C GLU A 264 -4.35 -4.73 11.19
N PHE A 265 -3.60 -4.48 10.11
CA PHE A 265 -3.50 -5.39 8.97
C PHE A 265 -2.90 -6.74 9.36
N ILE A 266 -1.78 -6.74 10.10
CA ILE A 266 -1.13 -7.98 10.56
C ILE A 266 -2.07 -8.74 11.48
N ASP A 267 -2.70 -8.07 12.44
CA ASP A 267 -3.66 -8.70 13.34
C ASP A 267 -4.78 -9.34 12.53
N ASP A 268 -5.45 -8.62 11.62
CA ASP A 268 -6.55 -9.19 10.84
C ASP A 268 -6.11 -10.35 9.93
N ALA A 269 -4.90 -10.28 9.38
CA ALA A 269 -4.33 -11.34 8.59
C ALA A 269 -4.12 -12.62 9.41
N LEU A 270 -3.57 -12.51 10.61
CA LEU A 270 -3.27 -13.67 11.45
C LEU A 270 -4.54 -14.39 11.95
N HIS A 271 -5.64 -13.66 12.10
CA HIS A 271 -6.93 -14.22 12.54
C HIS A 271 -7.83 -14.67 11.37
N ALA A 272 -7.40 -14.51 10.11
CA ALA A 272 -8.24 -14.75 8.92
C ALA A 272 -8.81 -16.17 8.78
N ASN A 273 -8.18 -17.17 9.41
CA ASN A 273 -8.52 -18.59 9.28
C ASN A 273 -9.08 -19.21 10.58
N GLU A 274 -9.32 -18.40 11.62
CA GLU A 274 -9.76 -18.92 12.93
C GLU A 274 -11.01 -19.81 12.82
N GLU A 275 -11.94 -19.46 11.92
CA GLU A 275 -13.20 -20.19 11.72
C GLU A 275 -13.12 -21.31 10.66
N ILE A 276 -12.02 -21.42 9.91
CA ILE A 276 -11.89 -22.36 8.78
C ILE A 276 -11.17 -23.64 9.20
N ASP A 277 -9.89 -23.53 9.54
CA ASP A 277 -9.04 -24.66 9.89
C ASP A 277 -8.12 -24.36 11.08
N GLY A 278 -8.22 -23.16 11.67
CA GLY A 278 -7.37 -22.71 12.77
C GLY A 278 -5.90 -22.50 12.39
N SER A 279 -5.54 -22.62 11.11
CA SER A 279 -4.16 -22.41 10.67
C SER A 279 -3.86 -20.95 10.44
N THR A 280 -2.73 -20.44 10.95
CA THR A 280 -2.34 -19.06 10.68
C THR A 280 -1.66 -18.93 9.31
N PRO A 281 -2.03 -17.94 8.47
CA PRO A 281 -1.29 -17.63 7.25
C PRO A 281 0.08 -17.03 7.55
N ASP A 282 1.03 -17.24 6.64
CA ASP A 282 2.25 -16.45 6.65
C ASP A 282 2.02 -15.10 5.96
N ILE A 283 2.71 -14.06 6.42
CA ILE A 283 2.64 -12.71 5.83
C ILE A 283 4.03 -12.33 5.34
N PHE A 284 4.18 -12.25 4.03
CA PHE A 284 5.35 -11.72 3.35
C PHE A 284 5.21 -10.20 3.20
N LEU A 285 5.98 -9.47 3.99
CA LEU A 285 5.99 -8.02 4.02
C LEU A 285 7.26 -7.50 3.35
N SER A 286 7.11 -6.61 2.39
CA SER A 286 8.24 -5.88 1.80
C SER A 286 8.14 -4.40 2.18
N ALA A 287 9.24 -3.78 2.58
CA ALA A 287 9.32 -2.35 2.92
C ALA A 287 10.50 -1.73 2.16
N ASP A 288 10.34 -0.49 1.68
CA ASP A 288 11.38 0.22 0.93
C ASP A 288 11.89 1.39 1.77
N ASP A 289 13.06 1.23 2.42
CA ASP A 289 13.79 2.30 3.10
C ASP A 289 14.16 3.37 2.09
N THR A 290 13.24 4.30 1.87
CA THR A 290 13.52 5.59 1.29
C THR A 290 14.26 6.42 2.33
N VAL A 291 15.57 6.62 2.14
CA VAL A 291 16.31 7.63 2.91
C VAL A 291 15.92 8.99 2.35
N THR A 292 14.90 9.63 2.92
CA THR A 292 14.48 10.97 2.52
C THR A 292 15.29 12.02 3.27
N TYR A 293 16.19 12.72 2.58
CA TYR A 293 16.93 13.90 3.04
C TYR A 293 17.88 13.70 4.25
N THR A 294 18.94 14.50 4.25
CA THR A 294 20.00 14.47 5.27
C THR A 294 19.44 14.64 6.68
N GLY A 295 19.39 13.55 7.46
CA GLY A 295 19.07 13.58 8.89
C GLY A 295 17.84 12.79 9.33
N LEU A 296 16.99 12.33 8.42
CA LEU A 296 15.94 11.36 8.74
C LEU A 296 16.54 9.96 8.74
N GLU A 297 16.54 9.29 9.91
CA GLU A 297 16.83 7.85 9.97
C GLU A 297 15.92 7.10 8.98
N ALA A 298 16.38 5.97 8.45
CA ALA A 298 15.64 5.14 7.50
C ALA A 298 14.20 4.88 8.01
N PHE A 299 13.25 5.60 7.41
CA PHE A 299 11.89 5.74 7.92
C PHE A 299 11.19 4.39 8.06
N ASP A 300 11.29 3.58 7.01
CA ASP A 300 10.72 2.25 6.95
C ASP A 300 11.42 1.29 7.93
N ARG A 301 12.72 1.43 8.18
CA ARG A 301 13.42 0.67 9.23
C ARG A 301 12.90 0.97 10.61
N VAL A 302 12.71 2.25 10.95
CA VAL A 302 12.13 2.64 12.24
C VAL A 302 10.73 2.06 12.34
N ARG A 303 9.94 2.13 11.26
CA ARG A 303 8.60 1.52 11.17
C ARG A 303 8.63 0.02 11.43
N MET A 304 9.47 -0.73 10.70
CA MET A 304 9.60 -2.19 10.83
C MET A 304 10.03 -2.58 12.25
N LYS A 305 10.95 -1.83 12.86
CA LYS A 305 11.35 -2.04 14.26
C LYS A 305 10.18 -1.84 15.22
N ARG A 306 9.38 -0.79 15.04
CA ARG A 306 8.20 -0.51 15.88
C ARG A 306 7.11 -1.56 15.69
N LEU A 307 6.87 -2.00 14.46
CA LEU A 307 5.96 -3.11 14.15
C LEU A 307 6.40 -4.39 14.86
N LYS A 308 7.67 -4.77 14.72
CA LYS A 308 8.25 -5.94 15.40
C LYS A 308 8.02 -5.92 16.91
N SER A 309 8.19 -4.76 17.53
CA SER A 309 8.07 -4.61 18.99
C SER A 309 6.63 -4.69 19.51
N GLY A 310 5.63 -4.60 18.65
CA GLY A 310 4.22 -4.60 19.02
C GLY A 310 3.42 -5.71 18.36
N LEU A 311 4.07 -6.82 17.99
CA LEU A 311 3.39 -8.01 17.48
C LEU A 311 2.63 -8.72 18.61
N PRO A 312 1.53 -9.44 18.29
CA PRO A 312 0.85 -10.30 19.24
C PRO A 312 1.77 -11.38 19.82
N GLU A 313 1.39 -11.91 20.99
CA GLU A 313 2.10 -13.05 21.61
C GLU A 313 2.05 -14.28 20.70
N GLY A 314 3.16 -15.03 20.62
CA GLY A 314 3.30 -16.19 19.73
C GLY A 314 3.59 -15.86 18.26
N VAL A 315 3.61 -14.57 17.89
CA VAL A 315 3.92 -14.12 16.53
C VAL A 315 5.38 -13.71 16.42
N SER A 316 6.06 -14.22 15.40
CA SER A 316 7.44 -13.84 15.09
C SER A 316 7.51 -13.03 13.79
N MET A 317 8.42 -12.06 13.74
CA MET A 317 8.79 -11.38 12.49
C MET A 317 10.28 -11.46 12.26
N ARG A 318 10.65 -12.12 11.16
CA ARG A 318 12.04 -12.36 10.76
C ARG A 318 12.35 -11.62 9.46
N GLU A 319 13.43 -10.85 9.45
CA GLU A 319 13.97 -10.24 8.24
C GLU A 319 14.62 -11.34 7.38
N ILE A 320 14.21 -11.45 6.12
CA ILE A 320 14.67 -12.49 5.18
C ILE A 320 15.77 -11.96 4.27
N ASP A 321 15.67 -10.70 3.83
CA ASP A 321 16.62 -10.09 2.90
C ASP A 321 16.67 -8.57 3.06
N ARG A 322 17.82 -7.98 2.71
CA ARG A 322 18.08 -6.55 2.75
C ARG A 322 18.95 -6.10 1.58
N ALA A 323 18.30 -5.64 0.51
CA ALA A 323 18.97 -5.14 -0.70
C ALA A 323 19.26 -3.64 -0.62
N HIS A 324 20.32 -3.16 -1.28
CA HIS A 324 20.74 -1.76 -1.29
C HIS A 324 20.85 -1.25 -2.75
N TRP A 325 20.12 -0.19 -3.08
CA TRP A 325 20.15 0.46 -4.39
C TRP A 325 20.78 1.85 -4.30
N ASP A 326 21.66 2.17 -5.24
CA ASP A 326 22.17 3.52 -5.46
C ASP A 326 22.57 3.69 -6.93
N HIS A 327 21.72 4.32 -7.75
CA HIS A 327 22.09 4.82 -9.07
C HIS A 327 21.28 6.08 -9.43
N SER A 328 21.86 7.27 -9.21
CA SER A 328 22.14 8.26 -10.27
C SER A 328 22.74 9.55 -9.70
N HIS A 329 23.67 10.15 -10.44
CA HIS A 329 24.42 11.37 -10.08
C HIS A 329 23.71 12.68 -10.48
N GLU A 330 22.43 12.65 -10.84
CA GLU A 330 21.72 13.82 -11.39
C GLU A 330 20.48 14.25 -10.59
N GLU A 331 20.01 13.45 -9.64
CA GLU A 331 18.99 13.85 -8.66
C GLU A 331 19.51 13.73 -7.22
N ILE A 332 18.80 14.38 -6.28
CA ILE A 332 19.11 14.39 -4.85
C ILE A 332 19.43 12.96 -4.40
N PRO A 333 20.60 12.68 -3.77
CA PRO A 333 21.00 11.32 -3.41
C PRO A 333 19.93 10.62 -2.58
N HIS A 334 19.34 9.55 -3.11
CA HIS A 334 18.37 8.72 -2.43
C HIS A 334 18.88 7.28 -2.44
N LYS A 335 19.12 6.75 -1.24
CA LYS A 335 19.46 5.35 -1.03
C LYS A 335 18.16 4.61 -0.75
N HIS A 336 17.82 3.61 -1.57
CA HIS A 336 16.70 2.71 -1.33
C HIS A 336 17.24 1.42 -0.72
N THR A 337 16.80 1.07 0.49
CA THR A 337 17.10 -0.24 1.07
C THR A 337 15.82 -1.03 1.24
N ILE A 338 15.63 -2.12 0.49
CA ILE A 338 14.41 -2.90 0.62
C ILE A 338 14.62 -3.95 1.70
N SER A 339 13.81 -3.91 2.76
CA SER A 339 13.76 -4.96 3.79
C SER A 339 12.54 -5.84 3.55
N VAL A 340 12.77 -7.15 3.53
CA VAL A 340 11.71 -8.17 3.43
C VAL A 340 11.58 -8.89 4.76
N ALA A 341 10.37 -9.06 5.26
CA ALA A 341 10.08 -9.78 6.49
C ALA A 341 9.00 -10.84 6.30
N LEU A 342 9.15 -11.97 6.98
CA LEU A 342 8.10 -12.97 7.15
C LEU A 342 7.51 -12.79 8.55
N VAL A 343 6.20 -12.63 8.63
CA VAL A 343 5.44 -12.71 9.88
C VAL A 343 4.72 -14.05 9.90
N SER A 344 4.87 -14.80 10.99
CA SER A 344 4.18 -16.08 11.19
C SER A 344 3.65 -16.17 12.61
N GLY A 345 2.44 -16.72 12.76
CA GLY A 345 1.85 -17.05 14.07
C GLY A 345 2.27 -18.42 14.61
N ARG A 346 3.26 -19.06 13.99
CA ARG A 346 3.86 -20.31 14.47
C ARG A 346 5.15 -19.97 15.21
N GLU A 347 5.35 -20.54 16.39
CA GLU A 347 6.67 -20.54 17.03
C GLU A 347 7.64 -21.34 16.14
N GLU A 348 8.78 -20.75 15.76
CA GLU A 348 9.90 -21.44 15.08
C GLU A 348 10.68 -22.33 16.06
#